data_AF-A0A7L5ARA7-F1
#
_entry.id   AF-A0A7L5ARA7-F1
#
_cell.length_a   1.000
_cell.length_b   1.000
_cell.length_c   1.000
_cell.angle_alpha   90.00
_cell.angle_beta   90.00
_cell.angle_gamma   90.00
#
_symmetry.space_group_name_H-M   'P 1'
#
loop_
_entity.id
_entity.type
_entity.pdbx_description
1 polymer ?
#
loop_
_entity_poly.entity_id
_entity_poly.type
_entity_poly.pdbx_seq_one_letter_code
_entity_poly.pdbx_strand_id
1 'polypeptide(L)'
;MQIRFTAPGEAFDPAAAPLLDVSHDDYRAAGGCVLSEGMLPASGGTIHLNSLTYLSGQQITSLPVTVEVPSQWVYKYSLHWPGEGRIASGLLRRAAVAFGQTLVELQIAPVHGVRAQPDAVGVVLVHNTDHLPLNPADGTKVKFFLERPTKDGGQQAHSSVLIPPDGSIMSLWFDHATRQPGYFRLLVDSPAAASVRADEEASPRSLEHYALIDPELANLRKER
;
A
#
# COMPACT_ATOMS: atom_id res chain seq x y z
N MET A 1 30.26 14.31 5.93
CA MET A 1 29.02 14.10 6.69
C MET A 1 28.69 12.62 6.65
N GLN A 2 28.20 12.05 7.74
CA GLN A 2 27.72 10.68 7.77
C GLN A 2 26.20 10.68 7.85
N ILE A 3 25.57 9.80 7.07
CA ILE A 3 24.14 9.55 7.07
C ILE A 3 23.92 8.18 7.65
N ARG A 4 23.14 8.09 8.73
CA ARG A 4 22.68 6.84 9.33
C ARG A 4 21.17 6.76 9.22
N PHE A 5 20.64 5.56 9.33
CA PHE A 5 19.22 5.30 9.34
C PHE A 5 18.88 4.40 10.51
N THR A 6 17.76 4.69 11.19
CA THR A 6 17.17 3.81 12.20
C THR A 6 15.78 3.42 11.76
N ALA A 7 15.45 2.13 11.85
CA ALA A 7 14.09 1.69 11.57
C ALA A 7 13.13 2.24 12.63
N PRO A 8 11.82 2.32 12.35
CA PRO A 8 10.88 2.91 13.29
C PRO A 8 10.81 2.05 14.56
N GLY A 9 10.99 2.69 15.72
CA GLY A 9 11.02 2.06 17.05
C GLY A 9 12.40 1.62 17.53
N GLU A 10 13.44 1.72 16.70
CA GLU A 10 14.81 1.42 17.10
C GLU A 10 15.51 2.65 17.70
N ALA A 11 16.42 2.40 18.64
CA ALA A 11 17.27 3.44 19.21
C ALA A 11 18.43 3.78 18.26
N PHE A 12 18.81 5.05 18.21
CA PHE A 12 19.99 5.48 17.46
C PHE A 12 21.28 4.94 18.10
N ASP A 13 22.05 4.19 17.31
CA ASP A 13 23.40 3.76 17.66
C ASP A 13 24.44 4.60 16.90
N PRO A 14 25.20 5.48 17.58
CA PRO A 14 26.24 6.28 16.95
C PRO A 14 27.43 5.45 16.46
N ALA A 15 27.62 4.23 16.98
CA ALA A 15 28.70 3.33 16.57
C ALA A 15 28.33 2.50 15.32
N ALA A 16 27.05 2.49 14.91
CA ALA A 16 26.62 1.81 13.71
C ALA A 16 27.32 2.38 12.46
N ALA A 17 27.58 1.49 11.50
CA ALA A 17 28.13 1.89 10.22
C ALA A 17 27.17 2.87 9.51
N PRO A 18 27.68 3.96 8.90
CA PRO A 18 26.84 4.87 8.16
C PRO A 18 26.29 4.21 6.89
N LEU A 19 25.06 4.57 6.54
CA LEU A 19 24.44 4.23 5.26
C LEU A 19 25.18 4.90 4.11
N LEU A 20 25.63 6.13 4.33
CA LEU A 20 26.40 6.89 3.36
C LEU A 20 27.39 7.84 4.06
N ASP A 21 28.62 7.84 3.60
CA ASP A 21 29.62 8.85 3.93
C ASP A 21 29.74 9.82 2.75
N VAL A 22 29.44 11.10 2.99
CA VAL A 22 29.45 12.14 1.98
C VAL A 22 30.61 13.08 2.24
N SER A 23 31.57 13.16 1.31
CA SER A 23 32.65 14.13 1.40
C SER A 23 32.13 15.54 1.11
N HIS A 24 32.88 16.55 1.56
CA HIS A 24 32.54 17.94 1.27
C HIS A 24 32.61 18.25 -0.23
N ASP A 25 33.57 17.63 -0.93
CA ASP A 25 33.76 17.85 -2.37
C ASP A 25 32.63 17.22 -3.18
N ASP A 26 32.19 16.01 -2.82
CA ASP A 26 31.04 15.34 -3.45
C ASP A 26 29.76 16.15 -3.25
N TYR A 27 29.51 16.60 -2.01
CA TYR A 27 28.33 17.40 -1.69
C TYR A 27 28.30 18.72 -2.47
N ARG A 28 29.46 19.40 -2.58
CA ARG A 28 29.57 20.65 -3.32
C ARG A 28 29.38 20.44 -4.82
N ALA A 29 29.99 19.39 -5.39
CA ALA A 29 29.89 19.09 -6.82
C ALA A 29 28.46 18.72 -7.23
N ALA A 30 27.75 17.95 -6.40
CA ALA A 30 26.38 17.54 -6.65
C ALA A 30 25.33 18.59 -6.23
N GLY A 31 25.73 19.64 -5.51
CA GLY A 31 24.80 20.63 -4.93
C GLY A 31 23.93 20.07 -3.80
N GLY A 32 24.30 18.93 -3.22
CA GLY A 32 23.50 18.20 -2.25
C GLY A 32 23.87 16.73 -2.15
N CYS A 33 23.00 15.95 -1.52
CA CYS A 33 23.09 14.50 -1.43
C CYS A 33 21.75 13.89 -1.82
N VAL A 34 21.76 12.92 -2.73
CA VAL A 34 20.57 12.15 -3.14
C VAL A 34 20.76 10.72 -2.69
N LEU A 35 19.81 10.20 -1.91
CA LEU A 35 19.78 8.79 -1.55
C LEU A 35 19.23 8.01 -2.75
N SER A 36 19.99 7.02 -3.20
CA SER A 36 19.62 6.20 -4.35
C SER A 36 18.45 5.26 -4.02
N GLU A 37 17.76 4.79 -5.06
CA GLU A 37 16.68 3.81 -4.93
C GLU A 37 17.15 2.58 -4.13
N GLY A 38 16.30 2.12 -3.20
CA GLY A 38 16.60 0.97 -2.34
C GLY A 38 17.48 1.25 -1.12
N MET A 39 18.04 2.45 -0.96
CA MET A 39 18.83 2.79 0.24
C MET A 39 17.99 2.99 1.50
N LEU A 40 16.74 3.45 1.33
CA LEU A 40 15.79 3.63 2.43
C LEU A 40 14.71 2.55 2.38
N PRO A 41 14.42 1.88 3.51
CA PRO A 41 13.31 0.95 3.59
C PRO A 41 11.96 1.65 3.38
N ALA A 42 11.06 1.01 2.63
CA ALA A 42 9.68 1.48 2.44
C ALA A 42 8.89 1.54 3.76
N SER A 43 9.33 0.85 4.82
CA SER A 43 8.74 0.99 6.16
C SER A 43 8.88 2.39 6.76
N GLY A 44 9.68 3.28 6.16
CA GLY A 44 10.05 4.57 6.74
C GLY A 44 10.98 4.40 7.93
N GLY A 45 11.31 5.49 8.61
CA GLY A 45 12.19 5.52 9.78
C GLY A 45 12.77 6.92 9.99
N THR A 46 13.96 7.01 10.59
CA THR A 46 14.61 8.29 10.85
C THR A 46 16.01 8.29 10.25
N ILE A 47 16.34 9.33 9.48
CA ILE A 47 17.70 9.62 9.04
C ILE A 47 18.39 10.48 10.09
N HIS A 48 19.63 10.12 10.41
CA HIS A 48 20.50 10.85 11.33
C HIS A 48 21.69 11.39 10.53
N LEU A 49 21.86 12.71 10.54
CA LEU A 49 22.92 13.42 9.85
C LEU A 49 23.97 13.89 10.85
N ASN A 50 25.17 13.32 10.79
CA ASN A 50 26.30 13.77 11.60
C ASN A 50 27.30 14.55 10.73
N SER A 51 27.65 15.76 11.14
CA SER A 51 28.81 16.44 10.54
C SER A 51 30.10 15.82 11.07
N LEU A 52 31.11 15.78 10.20
CA LEU A 52 32.44 15.25 10.54
C LEU A 52 33.44 16.38 10.42
N THR A 53 34.27 16.52 11.46
CA THR A 53 35.42 17.42 11.47
C THR A 53 36.64 16.60 11.84
N TYR A 54 37.78 16.88 11.21
CA TYR A 54 39.05 16.26 11.56
C TYR A 54 39.94 17.27 12.26
N LEU A 55 40.37 16.96 13.48
CA LEU A 55 41.34 17.75 14.23
C LEU A 55 42.57 16.89 14.50
N SER A 56 43.73 17.29 13.98
CA SER A 56 44.99 16.55 14.15
C SER A 56 44.91 15.08 13.74
N GLY A 57 44.14 14.77 12.68
CA GLY A 57 43.92 13.41 12.19
C GLY A 57 42.87 12.59 12.97
N GLN A 58 42.38 13.11 14.10
CA GLN A 58 41.28 12.50 14.83
C GLN A 58 39.93 12.98 14.27
N GLN A 59 39.05 12.03 13.99
CA GLN A 59 37.67 12.33 13.60
C GLN A 59 36.84 12.73 14.82
N ILE A 60 36.12 13.84 14.69
CA ILE A 60 35.16 14.36 15.66
C ILE A 60 33.80 14.38 14.96
N THR A 61 32.83 13.70 15.57
CA THR A 61 31.46 13.57 15.06
C THR A 61 30.53 14.48 15.85
N SER A 62 29.68 15.25 15.18
CA SER A 62 28.67 16.08 15.84
C SER A 62 27.52 15.26 16.43
N LEU A 63 26.70 15.90 17.27
CA LEU A 63 25.35 15.41 17.52
C LEU A 63 24.56 15.32 16.21
N PRO A 64 23.68 14.32 16.06
CA PRO A 64 22.91 14.12 14.84
C PRO A 64 21.82 15.17 14.69
N VAL A 65 21.56 15.59 13.45
CA VAL A 65 20.30 16.23 13.04
C VAL A 65 19.40 15.14 12.47
N THR A 66 18.14 15.11 12.88
CA THR A 66 17.19 14.08 12.47
C THR A 66 16.26 14.56 11.35
N VAL A 67 15.95 13.66 10.43
CA VAL A 67 14.94 13.84 9.39
C VAL A 67 14.04 12.62 9.36
N GLU A 68 12.74 12.81 9.51
CA GLU A 68 11.76 11.73 9.43
C GLU A 68 11.57 11.29 7.98
N VAL A 69 11.65 9.97 7.76
CA VAL A 69 11.38 9.34 6.47
C VAL A 69 9.99 8.71 6.57
N PRO A 70 8.98 9.23 5.86
CA PRO A 70 7.64 8.67 5.92
C PRO A 70 7.63 7.25 5.36
N SER A 71 6.84 6.37 5.97
CA SER A 71 6.59 5.04 5.43
C SER A 71 5.86 5.13 4.10
N GLN A 72 6.31 4.37 3.11
CA GLN A 72 5.57 4.08 1.89
C GLN A 72 4.82 2.77 2.06
N TRP A 73 3.50 2.86 2.13
CA TRP A 73 2.66 1.68 2.22
C TRP A 73 2.39 1.12 0.83
N VAL A 74 2.83 -0.11 0.62
CA VAL A 74 2.67 -0.80 -0.65
C VAL A 74 1.83 -2.03 -0.40
N TYR A 75 0.70 -2.10 -1.08
CA TYR A 75 -0.19 -3.26 -1.07
C TYR A 75 -0.28 -3.86 -2.45
N LYS A 76 -0.54 -5.15 -2.49
CA LYS A 76 -1.00 -5.84 -3.70
C LYS A 76 -2.34 -6.46 -3.40
N TYR A 77 -3.16 -6.63 -4.44
CA TYR A 77 -4.40 -7.35 -4.30
C TYR A 77 -4.58 -8.36 -5.44
N SER A 78 -5.42 -9.35 -5.19
CA SER A 78 -5.80 -10.36 -6.17
C SER A 78 -7.30 -10.62 -6.11
N LEU A 79 -7.88 -10.86 -7.27
CA LEU A 79 -9.25 -11.37 -7.41
C LEU A 79 -9.16 -12.84 -7.76
N HIS A 80 -9.72 -13.70 -6.90
CA HIS A 80 -9.82 -15.14 -7.14
C HIS A 80 -11.24 -15.44 -7.59
N TRP A 81 -11.40 -15.70 -8.88
CA TRP A 81 -12.70 -15.98 -9.46
C TRP A 81 -13.10 -17.43 -9.22
N PRO A 82 -14.41 -17.71 -9.10
CA PRO A 82 -14.88 -19.08 -9.02
C PRO A 82 -14.51 -19.85 -10.29
N GLY A 83 -13.93 -21.04 -10.10
CA GLY A 83 -13.46 -21.90 -11.20
C GLY A 83 -12.05 -21.62 -11.72
N GLU A 84 -11.28 -20.71 -11.12
CA GLU A 84 -9.88 -20.50 -11.47
C GLU A 84 -8.94 -21.57 -10.89
N GLY A 85 -8.28 -22.30 -11.79
CA GLY A 85 -7.02 -22.99 -11.55
C GLY A 85 -5.95 -22.39 -12.46
N ARG A 86 -4.67 -22.45 -12.05
CA ARG A 86 -3.49 -21.72 -12.60
C ARG A 86 -3.23 -21.78 -14.13
N ILE A 87 -4.06 -22.43 -14.95
CA ILE A 87 -3.87 -22.60 -16.41
C ILE A 87 -5.21 -22.38 -17.20
N ALA A 88 -6.32 -22.03 -16.56
CA ALA A 88 -7.65 -22.21 -17.17
C ALA A 88 -8.27 -20.95 -17.80
N SER A 89 -8.48 -21.03 -19.12
CA SER A 89 -9.31 -20.14 -19.96
C SER A 89 -10.76 -19.98 -19.47
N GLY A 90 -11.42 -18.87 -19.83
CA GLY A 90 -12.77 -18.44 -19.39
C GLY A 90 -13.93 -19.44 -19.53
N LEU A 91 -13.74 -20.61 -20.16
CA LEU A 91 -14.73 -21.69 -20.20
C LEU A 91 -15.00 -22.33 -18.82
N LEU A 92 -13.99 -22.51 -17.98
CA LEU A 92 -14.16 -23.12 -16.65
C LEU A 92 -14.87 -22.15 -15.67
N ARG A 93 -14.63 -20.84 -15.80
CA ARG A 93 -15.34 -19.79 -15.06
C ARG A 93 -16.84 -19.79 -15.37
N ARG A 94 -17.22 -19.98 -16.64
CA ARG A 94 -18.63 -20.12 -17.05
C ARG A 94 -19.29 -21.37 -16.46
N ALA A 95 -18.55 -22.49 -16.39
CA ALA A 95 -19.06 -23.71 -15.76
C ALA A 95 -19.29 -23.49 -14.25
N ALA A 96 -18.37 -22.85 -13.54
CA ALA A 96 -18.53 -22.56 -12.11
C ALA A 96 -19.77 -21.72 -11.80
N VAL A 97 -20.05 -20.70 -12.64
CA VAL A 97 -21.29 -19.90 -12.54
C VAL A 97 -22.53 -20.77 -12.79
N ALA A 98 -22.50 -21.67 -13.78
CA ALA A 98 -23.59 -22.59 -14.04
C ALA A 98 -23.84 -23.58 -12.87
N PHE A 99 -22.82 -23.86 -12.07
CA PHE A 99 -22.92 -24.61 -10.81
C PHE A 99 -23.23 -23.74 -9.58
N GLY A 100 -23.60 -22.47 -9.77
CA GLY A 100 -23.98 -21.56 -8.70
C GLY A 100 -22.81 -20.99 -7.87
N GLN A 101 -21.57 -21.11 -8.36
CA GLN A 101 -20.41 -20.51 -7.72
C GLN A 101 -20.18 -19.11 -8.29
N THR A 102 -20.59 -18.09 -7.54
CA THR A 102 -20.55 -16.68 -7.99
C THR A 102 -19.83 -15.75 -7.00
N LEU A 103 -19.28 -16.30 -5.93
CA LEU A 103 -18.49 -15.57 -4.96
C LEU A 103 -17.05 -15.44 -5.43
N VAL A 104 -16.56 -14.20 -5.44
CA VAL A 104 -15.17 -13.84 -5.72
C VAL A 104 -14.51 -13.47 -4.41
N GLU A 105 -13.29 -13.97 -4.21
CA GLU A 105 -12.44 -13.51 -3.11
C GLU A 105 -11.52 -12.39 -3.61
N LEU A 106 -11.58 -11.24 -2.96
CA LEU A 106 -10.60 -10.17 -3.08
C LEU A 106 -9.64 -10.29 -1.90
N GLN A 107 -8.38 -10.64 -2.16
CA GLN A 107 -7.33 -10.64 -1.13
C GLN A 107 -6.49 -9.38 -1.24
N ILE A 108 -6.26 -8.71 -0.11
CA ILE A 108 -5.39 -7.55 0.02
C ILE A 108 -4.24 -7.94 0.93
N ALA A 109 -3.02 -7.84 0.41
CA ALA A 109 -1.81 -8.25 1.12
C ALA A 109 -0.79 -7.10 1.17
N PRO A 110 -0.22 -6.80 2.36
CA PRO A 110 0.86 -5.85 2.47
C PRO A 110 2.12 -6.40 1.80
N VAL A 111 2.77 -5.58 0.99
CA VAL A 111 4.20 -5.71 0.69
C VAL A 111 4.98 -4.95 1.77
N HIS A 112 4.52 -3.74 2.08
CA HIS A 112 4.89 -2.95 3.24
C HIS A 112 3.62 -2.32 3.81
N GLY A 113 3.10 -2.86 4.91
CA GLY A 113 1.82 -2.44 5.44
C GLY A 113 1.90 -1.26 6.40
N VAL A 114 0.73 -0.70 6.70
CA VAL A 114 0.55 0.27 7.77
C VAL A 114 0.82 -0.38 9.13
N ARG A 115 1.62 0.29 9.97
CA ARG A 115 1.94 -0.21 11.33
C ARG A 115 0.86 0.12 12.36
N ALA A 116 0.17 1.26 12.20
CA ALA A 116 -0.87 1.73 13.10
C ALA A 116 -2.19 1.92 12.33
N GLN A 117 -3.24 1.22 12.74
CA GLN A 117 -4.57 1.28 12.09
C GLN A 117 -5.21 2.68 11.99
N PRO A 118 -4.99 3.62 12.93
CA PRO A 118 -5.45 5.01 12.76
C PRO A 118 -4.89 5.71 11.51
N ASP A 119 -3.76 5.25 10.99
CA ASP A 119 -3.10 5.80 9.80
C ASP A 119 -3.60 5.14 8.50
N ALA A 120 -4.42 4.10 8.58
CA ALA A 120 -4.83 3.31 7.43
C ALA A 120 -5.76 4.08 6.48
N VAL A 121 -5.56 3.92 5.17
CA VAL A 121 -6.46 4.45 4.15
C VAL A 121 -7.63 3.51 3.89
N GLY A 122 -8.79 4.09 3.57
CA GLY A 122 -9.95 3.32 3.08
C GLY A 122 -9.74 2.85 1.64
N VAL A 123 -10.23 1.66 1.31
CA VAL A 123 -10.22 1.11 -0.05
C VAL A 123 -11.61 0.65 -0.47
N VAL A 124 -11.89 0.78 -1.76
CA VAL A 124 -13.14 0.41 -2.42
C VAL A 124 -12.87 -0.38 -3.68
N LEU A 125 -13.64 -1.45 -3.89
CA LEU A 125 -13.68 -2.16 -5.15
C LEU A 125 -14.66 -1.45 -6.09
N VAL A 126 -14.23 -1.07 -7.28
CA VAL A 126 -15.04 -0.37 -8.28
C VAL A 126 -15.22 -1.22 -9.51
N HIS A 127 -16.43 -1.22 -10.06
CA HIS A 127 -16.80 -1.92 -11.28
C HIS A 127 -17.25 -0.94 -12.37
N ASN A 128 -16.63 -1.04 -13.54
CA ASN A 128 -16.99 -0.31 -14.76
C ASN A 128 -17.13 -1.31 -15.92
N THR A 129 -18.17 -1.17 -16.76
CA THR A 129 -18.48 -2.14 -17.82
C THR A 129 -17.63 -1.99 -19.08
N ASP A 130 -17.02 -0.82 -19.27
CA ASP A 130 -16.50 -0.39 -20.57
C ASP A 130 -14.98 -0.23 -20.56
N HIS A 131 -14.41 0.32 -19.48
CA HIS A 131 -12.98 0.57 -19.31
C HIS A 131 -12.49 0.32 -17.88
N LEU A 132 -11.18 0.34 -17.67
CA LEU A 132 -10.60 0.24 -16.32
C LEU A 132 -10.92 1.51 -15.53
N PRO A 133 -11.48 1.40 -14.31
CA PRO A 133 -11.67 2.55 -13.44
C PRO A 133 -10.35 3.29 -13.17
N LEU A 134 -10.30 4.59 -13.47
CA LEU A 134 -9.14 5.43 -13.18
C LEU A 134 -9.19 6.04 -11.78
N ASN A 135 -10.39 6.24 -11.23
CA ASN A 135 -10.63 6.76 -9.88
C ASN A 135 -11.94 6.22 -9.29
N PRO A 136 -12.21 6.37 -7.98
CA PRO A 136 -13.39 5.78 -7.33
C PRO A 136 -14.76 6.22 -7.87
N ALA A 137 -14.84 7.37 -8.57
CA ALA A 137 -16.07 7.90 -9.15
C ALA A 137 -16.30 7.45 -10.60
N ASP A 138 -15.30 6.84 -11.25
CA ASP A 138 -15.33 6.35 -12.64
C ASP A 138 -16.07 5.00 -12.79
N GLY A 139 -16.93 4.65 -11.85
CA GLY A 139 -17.66 3.39 -11.89
C GLY A 139 -18.59 3.20 -10.70
N THR A 140 -19.11 1.99 -10.58
CA THR A 140 -20.01 1.61 -9.48
C THR A 140 -19.25 0.96 -8.34
N LYS A 141 -19.41 1.46 -7.12
CA LYS A 141 -18.85 0.82 -5.93
C LYS A 141 -19.45 -0.57 -5.74
N VAL A 142 -18.59 -1.57 -5.57
CA VAL A 142 -18.97 -2.95 -5.33
C VAL A 142 -19.11 -3.15 -3.83
N LYS A 143 -20.28 -3.66 -3.40
CA LYS A 143 -20.46 -4.11 -2.02
C LYS A 143 -19.77 -5.45 -1.82
N PHE A 144 -19.08 -5.60 -0.70
CA PHE A 144 -18.38 -6.81 -0.32
C PHE A 144 -18.61 -7.12 1.17
N PHE A 145 -18.23 -8.32 1.58
CA PHE A 145 -18.38 -8.85 2.93
C PHE A 145 -16.99 -9.19 3.50
N LEU A 146 -16.81 -8.96 4.81
CA LEU A 146 -15.56 -9.27 5.52
C LEU A 146 -15.37 -10.78 5.74
N GLU A 147 -16.46 -11.53 5.68
CA GLU A 147 -16.49 -12.97 5.82
C GLU A 147 -17.12 -13.60 4.58
N ARG A 148 -16.72 -14.83 4.26
CA ARG A 148 -17.30 -15.56 3.14
C ARG A 148 -18.80 -15.77 3.39
N PRO A 149 -19.69 -15.26 2.51
CA PRO A 149 -21.13 -15.39 2.70
C PRO A 149 -21.56 -16.87 2.82
N THR A 150 -22.42 -17.14 3.81
CA THR A 150 -23.04 -18.45 4.05
C THR A 150 -24.51 -18.43 3.64
N LYS A 151 -25.13 -19.61 3.52
CA LYS A 151 -26.55 -19.75 3.16
C LYS A 151 -27.51 -19.15 4.19
N ASP A 152 -27.06 -19.05 5.45
CA ASP A 152 -27.87 -18.57 6.57
C ASP A 152 -28.03 -17.04 6.58
N GLY A 153 -27.26 -16.33 5.73
CA GLY A 153 -27.31 -14.88 5.61
C GLY A 153 -26.82 -14.14 6.86
N GLY A 154 -27.16 -12.86 6.97
CA GLY A 154 -26.85 -12.03 8.14
C GLY A 154 -25.52 -11.27 8.10
N GLN A 155 -24.70 -11.45 7.07
CA GLN A 155 -23.45 -10.70 6.92
C GLN A 155 -23.72 -9.23 6.57
N GLN A 156 -22.94 -8.34 7.18
CA GLN A 156 -22.98 -6.93 6.85
C GLN A 156 -22.22 -6.66 5.54
N ALA A 157 -22.88 -5.96 4.62
CA ALA A 157 -22.26 -5.50 3.39
C ALA A 157 -21.54 -4.16 3.62
N HIS A 158 -20.31 -4.06 3.12
CA HIS A 158 -19.48 -2.87 3.17
C HIS A 158 -19.20 -2.37 1.76
N SER A 159 -19.07 -1.06 1.58
CA SER A 159 -18.61 -0.46 0.31
C SER A 159 -17.18 0.07 0.41
N SER A 160 -16.62 0.13 1.60
CA SER A 160 -15.26 0.59 1.88
C SER A 160 -14.80 0.02 3.21
N VAL A 161 -13.51 -0.31 3.31
CA VAL A 161 -12.84 -0.79 4.52
C VAL A 161 -11.42 -0.23 4.57
N LEU A 162 -10.84 -0.17 5.77
CA LEU A 162 -9.44 0.19 5.92
C LEU A 162 -8.53 -0.94 5.42
N ILE A 163 -7.38 -0.59 4.88
CA ILE A 163 -6.32 -1.55 4.54
C ILE A 163 -5.86 -2.34 5.79
N PRO A 164 -5.51 -3.64 5.64
CA PRO A 164 -5.04 -4.43 6.77
C PRO A 164 -3.69 -3.92 7.28
N PRO A 165 -3.35 -4.18 8.55
CA PRO A 165 -2.05 -3.81 9.09
C PRO A 165 -0.94 -4.65 8.45
N ASP A 166 0.31 -4.24 8.65
CA ASP A 166 1.47 -4.99 8.19
C ASP A 166 1.46 -6.45 8.70
N GLY A 167 1.95 -7.36 7.86
CA GLY A 167 1.95 -8.80 8.13
C GLY A 167 0.58 -9.49 8.10
N SER A 168 -0.53 -8.77 7.88
CA SER A 168 -1.88 -9.35 7.86
C SER A 168 -2.51 -9.31 6.47
N ILE A 169 -3.01 -10.45 5.99
CA ILE A 169 -3.79 -10.53 4.75
C ILE A 169 -5.27 -10.35 5.09
N MET A 170 -5.98 -9.52 4.32
CA MET A 170 -7.43 -9.36 4.42
C MET A 170 -8.11 -10.00 3.22
N SER A 171 -9.12 -10.83 3.49
CA SER A 171 -10.00 -11.38 2.45
C SER A 171 -11.36 -10.70 2.51
N LEU A 172 -11.83 -10.23 1.35
CA LEU A 172 -13.13 -9.63 1.13
C LEU A 172 -13.88 -10.47 0.10
N TRP A 173 -15.20 -10.55 0.22
CA TRP A 173 -16.01 -11.41 -0.63
C TRP A 173 -17.11 -10.61 -1.31
N PHE A 174 -17.30 -10.77 -2.61
CA PHE A 174 -18.46 -10.20 -3.30
C PHE A 174 -19.07 -11.19 -4.27
N ASP A 175 -20.38 -11.05 -4.48
CA ASP A 175 -21.11 -11.81 -5.47
C ASP A 175 -21.08 -11.09 -6.83
N HIS A 176 -20.66 -11.80 -7.87
CA HIS A 176 -20.59 -11.29 -9.22
C HIS A 176 -21.74 -11.77 -10.14
N ALA A 177 -22.70 -12.55 -9.62
CA ALA A 177 -23.76 -13.20 -10.39
C ALA A 177 -24.55 -12.21 -11.26
N THR A 178 -25.04 -11.15 -10.64
CA THR A 178 -25.93 -10.15 -11.26
C THR A 178 -25.18 -9.03 -11.97
N ARG A 179 -23.85 -9.03 -11.93
CA ARG A 179 -23.03 -7.97 -12.52
C ARG A 179 -22.83 -8.19 -14.02
N GLN A 180 -22.82 -7.12 -14.79
CA GLN A 180 -22.44 -7.18 -16.20
C GLN A 180 -20.95 -7.53 -16.36
N PRO A 181 -20.53 -8.01 -17.54
CA PRO A 181 -19.11 -8.06 -17.90
C PRO A 181 -18.48 -6.67 -17.78
N GLY A 182 -17.19 -6.61 -17.48
CA GLY A 182 -16.52 -5.34 -17.21
C GLY A 182 -15.21 -5.53 -16.44
N TYR A 183 -14.68 -4.42 -15.96
CA TYR A 183 -13.46 -4.35 -15.18
C TYR A 183 -13.77 -4.05 -13.72
N PHE A 184 -13.04 -4.74 -12.84
CA PHE A 184 -13.05 -4.58 -11.39
C PHE A 184 -11.67 -4.09 -10.99
N ARG A 185 -11.60 -3.01 -10.22
CA ARG A 185 -10.32 -2.49 -9.71
C ARG A 185 -10.47 -2.03 -8.27
N LEU A 186 -9.53 -2.41 -7.41
CA LEU A 186 -9.47 -1.88 -6.05
C LEU A 186 -8.81 -0.50 -6.11
N LEU A 187 -9.40 0.47 -5.44
CA LEU A 187 -8.97 1.87 -5.44
C LEU A 187 -9.02 2.42 -4.02
N VAL A 188 -8.29 3.51 -3.76
CA VAL A 188 -8.35 4.21 -2.48
C VAL A 188 -9.66 4.99 -2.38
N ASP A 189 -10.46 4.73 -1.35
CA ASP A 189 -11.71 5.42 -1.03
C ASP A 189 -11.52 6.46 0.07
N SER A 190 -10.49 7.30 -0.07
CA SER A 190 -10.24 8.35 0.92
C SER A 190 -10.98 9.62 0.50
N PRO A 191 -11.85 10.19 1.35
CA PRO A 191 -12.40 11.51 1.07
C PRO A 191 -11.26 12.54 1.06
N ALA A 192 -11.34 13.55 0.19
CA ALA A 192 -10.37 14.67 0.18
C ALA A 192 -10.24 15.40 1.53
N ALA A 193 -11.17 15.19 2.47
CA ALA A 193 -11.08 15.67 3.86
C ALA A 193 -10.10 14.88 4.74
N ALA A 194 -9.66 13.68 4.34
CA ALA A 194 -8.55 12.99 5.01
C ALA A 194 -7.19 13.65 4.72
N SER A 195 -7.10 14.55 3.73
CA SER A 195 -5.97 15.47 3.52
C SER A 195 -6.16 16.85 4.17
N VAL A 196 -7.35 17.14 4.72
CA VAL A 196 -7.68 18.45 5.32
C VAL A 196 -8.60 18.23 6.53
N ARG A 197 -8.03 17.93 7.69
CA ARG A 197 -8.69 18.15 9.00
C ARG A 197 -7.98 19.27 9.74
N ALA A 198 -8.78 20.17 10.30
CA ALA A 198 -8.38 21.42 10.94
C ALA A 198 -7.99 21.29 12.43
N ASP A 199 -7.89 20.06 12.96
CA ASP A 199 -7.44 19.82 14.34
C ASP A 199 -5.97 19.38 14.33
N GLU A 200 -5.12 20.19 14.97
CA GLU A 200 -3.66 20.16 14.91
C GLU A 200 -2.99 18.93 15.56
N GLU A 201 -3.73 17.99 16.15
CA GLU A 201 -3.17 16.87 16.94
C GLU A 201 -3.04 15.53 16.19
N ALA A 202 -3.62 15.38 14.99
CA ALA A 202 -3.44 14.19 14.17
C ALA A 202 -3.18 14.59 12.73
N SER A 203 -1.89 14.66 12.35
CA SER A 203 -1.50 15.05 11.00
C SER A 203 -2.15 14.11 9.98
N PRO A 204 -2.99 14.63 9.05
CA PRO A 204 -3.49 13.84 7.94
C PRO A 204 -2.32 13.35 7.10
N ARG A 205 -2.05 12.04 7.09
CA ARG A 205 -0.98 11.48 6.25
C ARG A 205 -1.50 11.30 4.84
N SER A 206 -0.90 12.07 3.95
CA SER A 206 -1.33 12.27 2.57
C SER A 206 -1.29 10.96 1.77
N LEU A 207 -2.20 10.87 0.80
CA LEU A 207 -2.28 9.80 -0.20
C LEU A 207 -0.96 9.57 -0.95
N GLU A 208 -0.02 10.52 -0.88
CA GLU A 208 1.33 10.44 -1.47
C GLU A 208 2.21 9.31 -0.91
N HIS A 209 1.81 8.68 0.19
CA HIS A 209 2.55 7.59 0.82
C HIS A 209 1.98 6.20 0.53
N TYR A 210 0.99 6.07 -0.36
CA TYR A 210 0.32 4.82 -0.66
C TYR A 210 0.50 4.39 -2.11
N ALA A 211 0.78 3.10 -2.32
CA ALA A 211 0.76 2.45 -3.62
C ALA A 211 -0.04 1.15 -3.58
N LEU A 212 -0.85 0.92 -4.61
CA LEU A 212 -1.54 -0.33 -4.85
C LEU A 212 -1.05 -0.95 -6.16
N ILE A 213 -0.49 -2.15 -6.05
CA ILE A 213 -0.05 -2.92 -7.20
C ILE A 213 -1.27 -3.68 -7.73
N ASP A 214 -1.70 -3.30 -8.94
CA ASP A 214 -2.74 -4.01 -9.66
C ASP A 214 -2.27 -5.42 -10.07
N PRO A 215 -3.12 -6.44 -9.98
CA PRO A 215 -2.86 -7.74 -10.61
C PRO A 215 -2.93 -7.62 -12.14
N GLU A 216 -2.58 -8.70 -12.84
CA GLU A 216 -2.70 -8.75 -14.30
C GLU A 216 -4.11 -8.39 -14.78
N LEU A 217 -4.18 -7.68 -15.91
CA LEU A 217 -5.43 -7.17 -16.48
C LEU A 217 -6.50 -8.25 -16.69
N ALA A 218 -6.09 -9.46 -17.03
CA ALA A 218 -7.00 -10.60 -17.22
C ALA A 218 -7.80 -10.91 -15.94
N ASN A 219 -7.17 -10.76 -14.76
CA ASN A 219 -7.81 -11.03 -13.47
C ASN A 219 -8.77 -9.91 -13.05
N LEU A 220 -8.54 -8.69 -13.54
CA LEU A 220 -9.42 -7.55 -13.30
C LEU A 220 -10.69 -7.61 -14.17
N ARG A 221 -10.69 -8.40 -15.24
CA ARG A 221 -11.79 -8.43 -16.21
C ARG A 221 -12.74 -9.60 -15.94
N LYS A 222 -14.03 -9.29 -15.91
CA LYS A 222 -15.12 -10.25 -16.09
C LYS A 222 -15.51 -10.31 -17.55
N GLU A 223 -15.34 -11.47 -18.14
CA GLU A 223 -15.82 -11.78 -19.48
C GLU A 223 -17.29 -12.25 -19.44
N ARG A 224 -17.96 -12.22 -20.61
CA ARG A 224 -19.32 -12.76 -20.77
C ARG A 224 -19.40 -14.24 -20.45
#